data_AF-A0AAN4Z8P5-F1
#
_entry.id   AF-A0AAN4Z8P5-F1
#
_cell.length_a   1.000
_cell.length_b   1.000
_cell.length_c   1.000
_cell.angle_alpha   90.00
_cell.angle_beta   90.00
_cell.angle_gamma   90.00
#
_symmetry.space_group_name_H-M   'P 1'
#
loop_
_entity.id
_entity.type
_entity.pdbx_description
1 polymer ?
#
loop_
_entity_poly.entity_id
_entity_poly.type
_entity_poly.pdbx_seq_one_letter_code
_entity_poly.pdbx_strand_id
1 'polypeptide(L)'
;MHRLLLLSAVVSSAASQAPPCPLPADVLASDYPSPWAKGGLMDKWKDGANDWIKCPDHFIAKLTADSKAFSFGSSYYCNSTSGKWMERGSKFQAPAFVSPVTYPTGTAKKYCPITHTPSNGASGWIALYSGHEQYCPAGEIPTLATDGKISKSITCQDNGKLSIVAEDGSVTYPFHPTLKCIRAPPPPPCPPLGTCTEADVKKRFGPSAVYGAPTITPSKGSCSSPTGKLVYLKVRSE
;
A
#
# COMPACT_ATOMS: atom_id res chain seq x y z
N MET A 1 -7.23 73.37 10.22
CA MET A 1 -6.30 72.34 9.71
C MET A 1 -6.25 71.18 10.71
N HIS A 2 -7.07 70.14 10.52
CA HIS A 2 -7.09 68.95 11.38
C HIS A 2 -6.33 67.81 10.69
N ARG A 3 -5.19 67.41 11.27
CA ARG A 3 -4.38 66.27 10.81
C ARG A 3 -5.04 64.97 11.26
N LEU A 4 -5.54 64.20 10.30
CA LEU A 4 -6.04 62.85 10.50
C LEU A 4 -4.83 61.90 10.62
N LEU A 5 -4.55 61.40 11.83
CA LEU A 5 -3.54 60.37 12.10
C LEU A 5 -4.13 58.99 11.77
N LEU A 6 -3.76 58.43 10.61
CA LEU A 6 -4.03 57.03 10.27
C LEU A 6 -3.13 56.13 11.14
N LEU A 7 -3.71 55.55 12.20
CA LEU A 7 -3.11 54.42 12.90
C LEU A 7 -3.19 53.18 12.00
N SER A 8 -2.09 52.84 11.34
CA SER A 8 -1.90 51.53 10.71
C SER A 8 -1.74 50.49 11.81
N ALA A 9 -2.83 49.80 12.16
CA ALA A 9 -2.78 48.61 12.99
C ALA A 9 -2.04 47.50 12.22
N VAL A 10 -0.78 47.25 12.58
CA VAL A 10 -0.04 46.08 12.10
C VAL A 10 -0.65 44.87 12.79
N VAL A 11 -1.62 44.23 12.13
CA VAL A 11 -2.11 42.91 12.51
C VAL A 11 -0.95 41.95 12.30
N SER A 12 -0.17 41.71 13.36
CA SER A 12 0.84 40.67 13.39
C SER A 12 0.11 39.35 13.38
N SER A 13 -0.20 38.85 12.19
CA SER A 13 -0.70 37.50 12.00
C SER A 13 0.35 36.55 12.56
N ALA A 14 0.07 35.98 13.74
CA ALA A 14 0.87 34.88 14.27
C ALA A 14 0.95 33.84 13.15
N ALA A 15 2.15 33.65 12.60
CA ALA A 15 2.37 32.67 11.56
C ALA A 15 1.90 31.34 12.12
N SER A 16 0.78 30.85 11.60
CA SER A 16 0.19 29.58 12.00
C SER A 16 1.23 28.51 11.76
N GLN A 17 1.91 28.11 12.84
CA GLN A 17 2.93 27.09 12.77
C GLN A 17 2.20 25.80 12.40
N ALA A 18 2.45 25.31 11.19
CA ALA A 18 1.84 24.07 10.72
C ALA A 18 2.06 22.99 11.78
N PRO A 19 1.03 22.18 12.09
CA PRO A 19 1.14 21.17 13.12
C PRO A 19 2.31 20.22 12.79
N PRO A 20 3.12 19.83 13.79
CA PRO A 20 4.24 18.92 13.56
C PRO A 20 3.73 17.61 12.97
N CYS A 21 4.50 16.99 12.07
CA CYS A 21 4.10 15.72 11.46
C CYS A 21 3.86 14.66 12.56
N PRO A 22 2.69 14.02 12.60
CA PRO A 22 2.45 12.93 13.55
C PRO A 22 3.40 11.79 13.26
N LEU A 23 3.85 11.09 14.30
CA LEU A 23 4.62 9.86 14.08
C LEU A 23 3.78 8.83 13.31
N PRO A 24 4.40 8.07 12.38
CA PRO A 24 3.75 6.89 11.82
C PRO A 24 3.39 5.90 12.93
N ALA A 25 2.33 5.11 12.70
CA ALA A 25 2.02 3.98 13.55
C ALA A 25 3.08 2.88 13.39
N ASP A 26 3.29 2.07 14.43
CA ASP A 26 4.19 0.93 14.32
C ASP A 26 3.60 -0.19 13.45
N VAL A 27 4.46 -0.85 12.69
CA VAL A 27 4.18 -2.14 12.03
C VAL A 27 4.26 -3.25 13.09
N LEU A 28 3.30 -4.17 13.09
CA LEU A 28 3.33 -5.31 14.01
C LEU A 28 4.51 -6.22 13.69
N ALA A 29 5.23 -6.68 14.71
CA ALA A 29 6.39 -7.55 14.53
C ALA A 29 6.06 -8.87 13.81
N SER A 30 4.82 -9.36 13.92
CA SER A 30 4.33 -10.53 13.19
C SER A 30 4.23 -10.32 11.67
N ASP A 31 4.21 -9.06 11.22
CA ASP A 31 4.14 -8.71 9.79
C ASP A 31 5.53 -8.51 9.17
N TYR A 32 6.59 -8.54 9.96
CA TYR A 32 7.94 -8.31 9.47
C TYR A 32 8.33 -9.44 8.52
N PRO A 33 8.81 -9.12 7.30
CA PRO A 33 9.34 -10.15 6.43
C PRO A 33 10.58 -10.76 7.09
N SER A 34 10.76 -12.08 6.96
CA SER A 34 12.01 -12.71 7.41
C SER A 34 13.19 -12.14 6.61
N PRO A 35 14.36 -11.89 7.22
CA PRO A 35 14.75 -12.14 8.62
C PRO A 35 14.71 -10.89 9.52
N TRP A 36 13.87 -9.90 9.22
CA TRP A 36 13.86 -8.63 9.95
C TRP A 36 13.39 -8.79 11.40
N ALA A 37 14.03 -8.06 12.31
CA ALA A 37 13.65 -7.97 13.71
C ALA A 37 13.47 -6.50 14.12
N LYS A 38 12.83 -6.24 15.26
CA LYS A 38 12.63 -4.87 15.78
C LYS A 38 13.98 -4.19 16.05
N GLY A 39 14.15 -2.96 15.58
CA GLY A 39 15.43 -2.25 15.52
C GLY A 39 15.61 -1.09 16.49
N GLY A 40 15.04 -1.20 17.69
CA GLY A 40 15.06 -0.11 18.68
C GLY A 40 13.94 0.91 18.47
N LEU A 41 14.17 2.15 18.93
CA LEU A 41 13.24 3.26 18.82
C LEU A 41 13.53 4.12 17.59
N MET A 42 12.49 4.80 17.08
CA MET A 42 12.64 5.75 15.99
C MET A 42 13.25 7.05 16.53
N ASP A 43 14.40 7.44 16.01
CA ASP A 43 15.09 8.65 16.42
C ASP A 43 14.42 9.88 15.78
N LYS A 44 14.17 10.90 16.59
CA LYS A 44 13.71 12.21 16.15
C LYS A 44 14.76 13.27 16.38
N TRP A 45 14.95 14.16 15.41
CA TRP A 45 15.79 15.35 15.59
C TRP A 45 15.31 16.51 14.73
N LYS A 46 15.89 17.69 14.93
CA LYS A 46 15.61 18.90 14.16
C LYS A 46 16.92 19.47 13.61
N ASP A 47 16.96 19.83 12.33
CA ASP A 47 18.17 20.39 11.68
C ASP A 47 18.17 21.93 11.60
N GLY A 48 17.29 22.57 12.36
CA GLY A 48 17.03 24.02 12.33
C GLY A 48 15.92 24.42 11.35
N ALA A 49 15.74 23.70 10.24
CA ALA A 49 14.73 24.00 9.23
C ALA A 49 13.57 22.99 9.22
N ASN A 50 13.87 21.70 9.44
CA ASN A 50 12.91 20.61 9.36
C ASN A 50 13.02 19.71 10.59
N ASP A 51 11.90 19.10 10.97
CA ASP A 51 11.89 17.94 11.86
C ASP A 51 12.21 16.68 11.06
N TRP A 52 12.85 15.71 11.69
CA TRP A 52 13.33 14.49 11.04
C TRP A 52 13.02 13.24 11.86
N ILE A 53 12.85 12.13 11.15
CA ILE A 53 12.85 10.77 11.70
C ILE A 53 13.88 9.90 10.99
N LYS A 54 14.53 8.99 11.72
CA LYS A 54 15.44 7.97 11.18
C LYS A 54 15.34 6.69 11.99
N CYS A 55 15.79 5.60 11.38
CA CYS A 55 16.12 4.37 12.10
C CYS A 55 17.63 4.13 12.01
N PRO A 56 18.24 3.49 13.03
CA PRO A 56 19.67 3.16 13.00
C PRO A 56 20.06 2.35 11.76
N ASP A 57 19.25 1.36 11.40
CA ASP A 57 19.50 0.48 10.25
C ASP A 57 18.54 0.78 9.09
N HIS A 58 17.28 0.33 9.21
CA HIS A 58 16.30 0.39 8.14
C HIS A 58 14.88 0.57 8.69
N PHE A 59 13.95 0.95 7.80
CA PHE A 59 12.52 0.91 8.08
C PHE A 59 11.85 -0.30 7.42
N ILE A 60 10.87 -0.86 8.12
CA ILE A 60 9.79 -1.65 7.53
C ILE A 60 8.52 -0.81 7.55
N ALA A 61 7.74 -0.86 6.47
CA ALA A 61 6.45 -0.17 6.37
C ALA A 61 5.34 -1.02 5.79
N LYS A 62 4.12 -0.52 6.00
CA LYS A 62 2.89 -0.97 5.33
C LYS A 62 2.15 0.25 4.79
N LEU A 63 1.52 0.14 3.61
CA LEU A 63 0.69 1.21 3.08
C LEU A 63 -0.56 1.42 3.95
N THR A 64 -1.14 0.32 4.41
CA THR A 64 -2.30 0.26 5.32
C THR A 64 -2.13 -0.87 6.33
N ALA A 65 -3.02 -0.94 7.33
CA ALA A 65 -2.94 -1.96 8.38
C ALA A 65 -3.09 -3.40 7.86
N ASP A 66 -3.69 -3.57 6.69
CA ASP A 66 -4.01 -4.84 6.02
C ASP A 66 -3.08 -5.16 4.84
N SER A 67 -2.26 -4.22 4.37
CA SER A 67 -1.29 -4.47 3.29
C SER A 67 -0.17 -5.40 3.76
N LYS A 68 0.60 -6.02 2.85
CA LYS A 68 1.87 -6.66 3.25
C LYS A 68 2.96 -5.63 3.52
N ALA A 69 3.94 -6.02 4.33
CA ALA A 69 5.06 -5.17 4.71
C ALA A 69 6.22 -5.23 3.69
N PHE A 70 6.94 -4.12 3.55
CA PHE A 70 8.14 -3.97 2.70
C PHE A 70 9.18 -3.10 3.39
N SER A 71 10.44 -3.12 2.94
CA SER A 71 11.47 -2.21 3.45
C SER A 71 11.73 -1.06 2.49
N PHE A 72 12.17 0.09 3.03
CA PHE A 72 12.34 1.33 2.28
C PHE A 72 13.17 2.34 3.09
N GLY A 73 13.96 3.18 2.41
CA GLY A 73 14.64 4.35 2.96
C GLY A 73 15.44 4.16 4.27
N SER A 74 15.85 5.28 4.87
CA SER A 74 16.49 5.32 6.19
C SER A 74 16.27 6.63 6.97
N SER A 75 15.85 7.71 6.30
CA SER A 75 15.49 8.97 6.95
C SER A 75 14.42 9.76 6.20
N TYR A 76 13.57 10.46 6.95
CA TYR A 76 12.51 11.31 6.42
C TYR A 76 12.49 12.65 7.14
N TYR A 77 12.16 13.72 6.41
CA TYR A 77 11.91 15.03 6.99
C TYR A 77 10.42 15.33 6.99
N CYS A 78 9.95 16.11 7.94
CA CYS A 78 8.59 16.60 8.00
C CYS A 78 8.44 17.74 6.99
N ASN A 79 7.66 17.53 5.94
CA ASN A 79 7.27 18.61 5.05
C ASN A 79 6.18 19.45 5.75
N SER A 80 6.52 20.67 6.12
CA SER A 80 5.62 21.57 6.87
C SER A 80 4.39 22.01 6.07
N THR A 81 4.45 21.98 4.74
CA THR A 81 3.32 22.32 3.87
C THR A 81 2.27 21.21 3.83
N SER A 82 2.69 19.95 3.73
CA SER A 82 1.79 18.79 3.63
C SER A 82 1.49 18.12 4.98
N GLY A 83 2.31 18.39 6.01
CA GLY A 83 2.26 17.69 7.28
C GLY A 83 2.61 16.20 7.15
N LYS A 84 3.43 15.84 6.15
CA LYS A 84 3.82 14.45 5.87
C LYS A 84 5.34 14.26 5.96
N TRP A 85 5.74 13.04 6.35
CA TRP A 85 7.13 12.59 6.29
C TRP A 85 7.53 12.29 4.85
N MET A 86 8.60 12.92 4.37
CA MET A 86 9.06 12.85 2.99
C MET A 86 10.54 12.49 2.93
N GLU A 87 10.92 11.64 1.99
CA GLU A 87 12.33 11.36 1.73
C GLU A 87 12.98 12.57 1.02
N ARG A 88 14.16 13.00 1.45
CA ARG A 88 14.80 14.24 0.95
C ARG A 88 15.03 14.22 -0.56
N GLY A 89 15.51 13.11 -1.10
CA GLY A 89 15.87 12.97 -2.51
C GLY A 89 14.66 12.72 -3.41
N SER A 90 14.03 11.57 -3.24
CA SER A 90 12.95 11.09 -4.12
C SER A 90 11.61 11.82 -3.93
N LYS A 91 11.46 12.53 -2.81
CA LYS A 91 10.17 13.06 -2.32
C LYS A 91 9.13 11.97 -2.06
N PHE A 92 9.55 10.71 -1.93
CA PHE A 92 8.66 9.63 -1.56
C PHE A 92 8.07 9.88 -0.17
N GLN A 93 6.75 9.77 -0.07
CA GLN A 93 6.04 9.97 1.20
C GLN A 93 6.12 8.69 2.02
N ALA A 94 6.49 8.81 3.29
CA ALA A 94 6.48 7.67 4.20
C ALA A 94 5.05 7.12 4.35
N PRO A 95 4.87 5.78 4.34
CA PRO A 95 3.58 5.16 4.60
C PRO A 95 3.04 5.47 6.01
N ALA A 96 1.77 5.14 6.24
CA ALA A 96 1.13 5.38 7.53
C ALA A 96 1.69 4.51 8.68
N PHE A 97 2.23 3.34 8.33
CA PHE A 97 2.82 2.40 9.26
C PHE A 97 4.31 2.26 8.96
N VAL A 98 5.17 2.57 9.93
CA VAL A 98 6.62 2.55 9.79
C VAL A 98 7.25 2.15 11.13
N SER A 99 8.12 1.15 11.13
CA SER A 99 8.88 0.75 12.33
C SER A 99 10.38 0.63 12.06
N PRO A 100 11.21 1.00 13.05
CA PRO A 100 12.63 0.65 13.07
C PRO A 100 12.83 -0.86 13.10
N VAL A 101 13.69 -1.34 12.21
CA VAL A 101 14.08 -2.75 12.15
C VAL A 101 15.60 -2.88 12.05
N THR A 102 16.10 -4.04 12.49
CA THR A 102 17.49 -4.47 12.30
C THR A 102 17.51 -5.67 11.37
N TYR A 103 18.55 -5.75 10.54
CA TYR A 103 18.81 -6.90 9.68
C TYR A 103 19.93 -7.74 10.30
N PRO A 104 19.79 -9.06 10.46
CA PRO A 104 20.85 -9.90 10.98
C PRO A 104 22.13 -9.78 10.14
N THR A 105 23.25 -9.51 10.80
CA THR A 105 24.55 -9.43 10.14
C THR A 105 24.92 -10.78 9.48
N GLY A 106 25.58 -10.73 8.33
CA GLY A 106 25.99 -11.92 7.58
C GLY A 106 24.88 -12.65 6.81
N THR A 107 23.63 -12.21 6.90
CA THR A 107 22.55 -12.77 6.07
C THR A 107 22.51 -12.07 4.71
N ALA A 108 22.45 -12.83 3.62
CA ALA A 108 22.26 -12.24 2.29
C ALA A 108 20.88 -11.58 2.22
N LYS A 109 20.80 -10.36 1.69
CA LYS A 109 19.51 -9.69 1.47
C LYS A 109 18.80 -10.33 0.28
N LYS A 110 17.70 -11.04 0.55
CA LYS A 110 16.86 -11.69 -0.45
C LYS A 110 15.59 -10.88 -0.67
N TYR A 111 15.63 -9.96 -1.63
CA TYR A 111 14.48 -9.14 -1.98
C TYR A 111 14.50 -8.76 -3.45
N CYS A 112 13.34 -8.34 -3.94
CA CYS A 112 13.15 -7.82 -5.28
C CYS A 112 12.97 -6.30 -5.21
N PRO A 113 13.97 -5.53 -5.65
CA PRO A 113 13.84 -4.07 -5.72
C PRO A 113 12.80 -3.68 -6.78
N ILE A 114 11.87 -2.82 -6.37
CA ILE A 114 10.93 -2.13 -7.26
C ILE A 114 10.91 -0.65 -6.93
N THR A 115 10.39 0.15 -7.86
CA THR A 115 10.01 1.53 -7.58
C THR A 115 8.51 1.58 -7.31
N HIS A 116 8.07 2.19 -6.20
CA HIS A 116 6.65 2.44 -5.94
C HIS A 116 6.33 3.92 -6.15
N THR A 117 5.26 4.20 -6.89
CA THR A 117 4.68 5.54 -7.00
C THR A 117 3.35 5.60 -6.22
N PRO A 118 3.28 6.32 -5.09
CA PRO A 118 2.03 6.57 -4.38
C PRO A 118 1.14 7.56 -5.14
N SER A 119 -0.05 7.83 -4.60
CA SER A 119 -1.02 8.78 -5.16
C SER A 119 -0.50 10.23 -5.28
N ASN A 120 0.53 10.60 -4.52
CA ASN A 120 1.17 11.92 -4.62
C ASN A 120 2.13 12.05 -5.82
N GLY A 121 2.36 10.96 -6.58
CA GLY A 121 3.19 10.93 -7.77
C GLY A 121 4.71 10.81 -7.52
N ALA A 122 5.18 10.95 -6.28
CA ALA A 122 6.60 10.89 -5.97
C ALA A 122 7.08 9.44 -5.80
N SER A 123 7.99 8.99 -6.65
CA SER A 123 8.38 7.58 -6.70
C SER A 123 9.56 7.27 -5.79
N GLY A 124 9.54 6.12 -5.12
CA GLY A 124 10.61 5.69 -4.20
C GLY A 124 10.94 4.21 -4.33
N TRP A 125 12.16 3.84 -3.95
CA TRP A 125 12.61 2.45 -3.95
C TRP A 125 12.02 1.69 -2.77
N ILE A 126 11.44 0.52 -3.04
CA ILE A 126 11.01 -0.41 -2.00
C ILE A 126 11.53 -1.82 -2.30
N ALA A 127 11.74 -2.61 -1.25
CA ALA A 127 12.14 -3.99 -1.33
C ALA A 127 10.94 -4.92 -1.08
N LEU A 128 10.55 -5.71 -2.08
CA LEU A 128 9.58 -6.77 -1.92
C LEU A 128 10.27 -8.07 -1.48
N TYR A 129 9.63 -8.78 -0.55
CA TYR A 129 10.11 -10.07 -0.05
C TYR A 129 9.22 -11.20 -0.56
N SER A 130 9.78 -12.40 -0.64
CA SER A 130 9.03 -13.58 -1.06
C SER A 130 7.84 -13.83 -0.13
N GLY A 131 6.64 -14.04 -0.67
CA GLY A 131 5.38 -14.21 0.07
C GLY A 131 4.74 -12.91 0.56
N HIS A 132 5.36 -11.75 0.30
CA HIS A 132 4.89 -10.41 0.70
C HIS A 132 4.57 -9.52 -0.51
N GLU A 133 4.31 -10.11 -1.68
CA GLU A 133 4.18 -9.38 -2.94
C GLU A 133 2.84 -8.63 -3.08
N GLN A 134 1.83 -8.97 -2.28
CA GLN A 134 0.57 -8.21 -2.18
C GLN A 134 0.72 -7.00 -1.25
N TYR A 135 1.57 -6.05 -1.64
CA TYR A 135 1.87 -4.86 -0.83
C TYR A 135 0.84 -3.73 -0.98
N CYS A 136 -0.04 -3.79 -1.99
CA CYS A 136 -1.14 -2.83 -2.13
C CYS A 136 -2.22 -3.04 -1.05
N PRO A 137 -2.91 -1.96 -0.63
CA PRO A 137 -4.06 -2.05 0.28
C PRO A 137 -5.17 -2.97 -0.22
N ALA A 138 -6.04 -3.48 0.66
CA ALA A 138 -7.17 -4.27 0.20
C ALA A 138 -8.10 -3.45 -0.72
N GLY A 139 -8.55 -4.10 -1.79
CA GLY A 139 -9.35 -3.45 -2.83
C GLY A 139 -8.52 -2.67 -3.85
N GLU A 140 -7.19 -2.67 -3.72
CA GLU A 140 -6.28 -2.15 -4.74
C GLU A 140 -5.48 -3.28 -5.39
N ILE A 141 -5.07 -3.04 -6.63
CA ILE A 141 -4.26 -3.96 -7.43
C ILE A 141 -3.00 -3.24 -7.92
N PRO A 142 -1.85 -3.92 -7.91
CA PRO A 142 -0.63 -3.34 -8.45
C PRO A 142 -0.70 -3.27 -9.98
N THR A 143 -0.25 -2.14 -10.54
CA THR A 143 -0.13 -1.93 -11.98
C THR A 143 1.24 -1.40 -12.35
N LEU A 144 1.68 -1.73 -13.56
CA LEU A 144 2.91 -1.17 -14.12
C LEU A 144 2.65 0.31 -14.44
N ALA A 145 3.47 1.20 -13.89
CA ALA A 145 3.31 2.64 -14.07
C ALA A 145 3.59 3.09 -15.51
N THR A 146 4.30 2.29 -16.30
CA THR A 146 4.74 2.59 -17.67
C THR A 146 3.63 2.45 -18.70
N ASP A 147 2.83 1.39 -18.62
CA ASP A 147 1.78 1.06 -19.59
C ASP A 147 0.39 0.92 -18.95
N GLY A 148 0.31 1.04 -17.62
CA GLY A 148 -0.94 0.90 -16.86
C GLY A 148 -1.47 -0.53 -16.79
N LYS A 149 -0.73 -1.55 -17.25
CA LYS A 149 -1.20 -2.92 -17.26
C LYS A 149 -1.43 -3.43 -15.83
N ILE A 150 -2.57 -4.09 -15.64
CA ILE A 150 -2.91 -4.75 -14.39
C ILE A 150 -2.00 -5.96 -14.20
N SER A 151 -1.33 -6.02 -13.05
CA SER A 151 -0.53 -7.17 -12.67
C SER A 151 -1.45 -8.24 -12.06
N LYS A 152 -1.54 -9.39 -12.74
CA LYS A 152 -2.28 -10.56 -12.25
C LYS A 152 -1.56 -11.21 -11.07
N SER A 153 -0.23 -11.30 -11.14
CA SER A 153 0.60 -11.83 -10.05
C SER A 153 1.94 -11.15 -10.02
N ILE A 154 2.45 -10.91 -8.81
CA ILE A 154 3.81 -10.46 -8.54
C ILE A 154 4.45 -11.54 -7.68
N THR A 155 5.65 -11.99 -8.05
CA THR A 155 6.37 -13.03 -7.33
C THR A 155 7.82 -12.61 -7.17
N CYS A 156 8.27 -12.52 -5.94
CA CYS A 156 9.66 -12.30 -5.61
C CYS A 156 10.29 -13.62 -5.18
N GLN A 157 11.31 -14.06 -5.92
CA GLN A 157 12.06 -15.25 -5.57
C GLN A 157 13.20 -14.93 -4.62
N ASP A 158 13.61 -15.93 -3.83
CA ASP A 158 14.71 -15.86 -2.87
C ASP A 158 16.07 -15.46 -3.45
N ASN A 159 16.25 -15.62 -4.76
CA ASN A 159 17.45 -15.18 -5.49
C ASN A 159 17.34 -13.71 -5.96
N GLY A 160 16.33 -12.96 -5.52
CA GLY A 160 16.07 -11.58 -5.92
C GLY A 160 15.42 -11.44 -7.30
N LYS A 161 15.05 -12.55 -7.96
CA LYS A 161 14.38 -12.52 -9.25
C LYS A 161 12.91 -12.16 -9.08
N LEU A 162 12.52 -11.05 -9.69
CA LEU A 162 11.13 -10.61 -9.75
C LEU A 162 10.46 -11.19 -11.00
N SER A 163 9.21 -11.62 -10.85
CA SER A 163 8.31 -12.02 -11.92
C SER A 163 6.97 -11.32 -11.73
N ILE A 164 6.46 -10.70 -12.79
CA ILE A 164 5.18 -10.02 -12.86
C ILE A 164 4.53 -10.55 -14.11
N VAL A 165 3.35 -11.13 -13.91
CA VAL A 165 2.48 -11.61 -14.97
C VAL A 165 1.35 -10.61 -15.08
N ALA A 166 1.20 -9.97 -16.23
CA ALA A 166 0.07 -9.11 -16.51
C ALA A 166 -1.20 -9.94 -16.80
N GLU A 167 -2.38 -9.32 -16.86
CA GLU A 167 -3.64 -10.03 -17.18
C GLU A 167 -3.62 -10.73 -18.54
N ASP A 168 -2.90 -10.18 -19.51
CA ASP A 168 -2.70 -10.78 -20.85
C ASP A 168 -1.73 -11.98 -20.85
N GLY A 169 -1.17 -12.34 -19.69
CA GLY A 169 -0.20 -13.41 -19.53
C GLY A 169 1.23 -13.03 -19.91
N SER A 170 1.47 -11.80 -20.35
CA SER A 170 2.82 -11.32 -20.63
C SER A 170 3.64 -11.24 -19.34
N VAL A 171 4.90 -11.67 -19.42
CA VAL A 171 5.89 -11.58 -18.35
C VAL A 171 6.90 -10.51 -18.74
N THR A 172 7.11 -9.51 -17.90
CA THR A 172 7.98 -8.36 -18.23
C THR A 172 9.12 -8.23 -17.24
N TYR A 173 10.38 -8.55 -17.59
CA TYR A 173 11.55 -8.13 -16.79
C TYR A 173 12.80 -7.86 -17.61
N PRO A 174 13.50 -6.75 -17.29
CA PRO A 174 14.85 -7.00 -16.78
C PRO A 174 15.29 -6.17 -15.56
N PHE A 175 14.75 -4.97 -15.28
CA PHE A 175 15.25 -4.14 -14.17
C PHE A 175 14.15 -3.30 -13.50
N HIS A 176 14.01 -3.48 -12.18
CA HIS A 176 13.39 -2.56 -11.21
C HIS A 176 12.13 -1.80 -11.69
N PRO A 177 11.01 -2.50 -11.94
CA PRO A 177 9.80 -1.90 -12.48
C PRO A 177 9.23 -0.86 -11.53
N THR A 178 8.53 0.12 -12.11
CA THR A 178 7.75 1.09 -11.34
C THR A 178 6.31 0.61 -11.23
N LEU A 179 5.81 0.46 -10.00
CA LEU A 179 4.48 0.01 -9.68
C LEU A 179 3.64 1.07 -8.98
N LYS A 180 2.35 1.08 -9.29
CA LYS A 180 1.31 1.89 -8.64
C LYS A 180 0.26 0.96 -8.06
N CYS A 181 -0.38 1.36 -6.97
CA CYS A 181 -1.60 0.71 -6.52
C CYS A 181 -2.78 1.53 -7.05
N ILE A 182 -3.69 0.86 -7.76
CA ILE A 182 -4.93 1.48 -8.23
C ILE A 182 -6.11 0.75 -7.61
N ARG A 183 -7.21 1.47 -7.43
CA ARG A 183 -8.47 0.86 -7.02
C ARG A 183 -8.85 -0.23 -8.02
N ALA A 184 -9.13 -1.43 -7.52
CA ALA A 184 -9.63 -2.51 -8.35
C ALA A 184 -10.91 -2.05 -9.07
N PRO A 185 -11.09 -2.39 -10.36
CA PRO A 185 -12.34 -2.12 -11.06
C PRO A 185 -13.51 -2.66 -10.21
N PRO A 186 -14.64 -1.93 -10.15
CA PRO A 186 -15.81 -2.47 -9.50
C PRO A 186 -16.14 -3.82 -10.15
N PRO A 187 -16.50 -4.84 -9.35
CA PRO A 187 -16.86 -6.12 -9.93
C PRO A 187 -17.99 -5.89 -10.94
N PRO A 188 -18.00 -6.61 -12.07
CA PRO A 188 -19.02 -6.44 -13.09
C PRO A 188 -20.41 -6.52 -12.44
N PRO A 189 -21.36 -5.65 -12.84
CA PRO A 189 -22.71 -5.68 -12.30
C PRO A 189 -23.25 -7.10 -12.41
N CYS A 190 -23.94 -7.56 -11.37
CA CYS A 190 -24.60 -8.85 -11.45
C CYS A 190 -25.50 -8.87 -12.69
N PRO A 191 -25.51 -9.96 -13.48
CA PRO A 191 -26.56 -10.16 -14.47
C PRO A 191 -27.92 -9.95 -13.81
N PRO A 192 -28.92 -9.38 -14.51
CA PRO A 192 -30.27 -9.27 -13.99
C PRO A 192 -30.72 -10.62 -13.41
N LEU A 193 -31.32 -10.55 -12.22
CA LEU A 193 -31.81 -11.67 -11.42
C LEU A 193 -32.61 -12.66 -12.28
N GLY A 194 -31.95 -13.71 -12.78
CA GLY A 194 -32.54 -14.68 -13.71
C GLY A 194 -31.56 -15.40 -14.64
N THR A 195 -30.32 -14.91 -14.83
CA THR A 195 -29.38 -15.50 -15.81
C THR A 195 -27.96 -15.75 -15.32
N CYS A 196 -27.69 -15.74 -14.01
CA CYS A 196 -26.36 -16.17 -13.51
C CYS A 196 -26.17 -17.66 -13.79
N THR A 197 -25.42 -17.97 -14.85
CA THR A 197 -25.00 -19.33 -15.17
C THR A 197 -23.82 -19.73 -14.28
N GLU A 198 -23.56 -21.03 -14.17
CA GLU A 198 -22.35 -21.53 -13.51
C GLU A 198 -21.07 -20.94 -14.13
N ALA A 199 -21.08 -20.67 -15.45
CA ALA A 199 -19.99 -20.01 -16.14
C ALA A 199 -19.75 -18.59 -15.63
N ASP A 200 -20.81 -17.82 -15.34
CA ASP A 200 -20.67 -16.46 -14.80
C ASP A 200 -20.10 -16.47 -13.38
N VAL A 201 -20.50 -17.45 -12.57
CA VAL A 201 -19.97 -17.66 -11.22
C VAL A 201 -18.49 -18.02 -11.26
N LYS A 202 -18.10 -18.99 -12.10
CA LYS A 202 -16.69 -19.39 -12.27
C LYS A 202 -15.84 -18.27 -12.86
N LYS A 203 -16.38 -17.48 -13.79
CA LYS A 203 -15.69 -16.31 -14.35
C LYS A 203 -15.42 -15.25 -13.28
N ARG A 204 -16.35 -15.05 -12.35
CA ARG A 204 -16.24 -14.01 -11.31
C ARG A 204 -15.44 -14.43 -10.09
N PHE A 205 -15.56 -15.68 -9.67
CA PHE A 205 -15.00 -16.18 -8.40
C PHE A 205 -13.92 -17.24 -8.56
N GLY A 206 -13.55 -17.56 -9.80
CA GLY A 206 -12.56 -18.57 -10.14
C GLY A 206 -13.16 -19.97 -10.37
N PRO A 207 -12.38 -20.89 -10.97
CA PRO A 207 -12.85 -22.21 -11.39
C PRO A 207 -13.31 -23.11 -10.23
N SER A 208 -12.83 -22.86 -9.01
CA SER A 208 -13.19 -23.60 -7.79
C SER A 208 -14.52 -23.16 -7.17
N ALA A 209 -15.19 -22.15 -7.72
CA ALA A 209 -16.50 -21.73 -7.24
C ALA A 209 -17.56 -22.80 -7.57
N VAL A 210 -18.19 -23.34 -6.53
CA VAL A 210 -19.20 -24.40 -6.67
C VAL A 210 -20.60 -23.78 -6.69
N TYR A 211 -21.37 -24.09 -7.73
CA TYR A 211 -22.79 -23.76 -7.83
C TYR A 211 -23.59 -24.77 -7.00
N GLY A 212 -23.99 -24.39 -5.77
CA GLY A 212 -24.63 -25.30 -4.82
C GLY A 212 -26.10 -24.96 -4.52
N ALA A 213 -26.92 -26.00 -4.35
CA ALA A 213 -28.28 -25.90 -3.83
C ALA A 213 -28.30 -25.37 -2.37
N PRO A 214 -29.35 -24.62 -1.97
CA PRO A 214 -29.37 -23.89 -0.71
C PRO A 214 -29.32 -24.85 0.50
N THR A 215 -28.22 -24.81 1.25
CA THR A 215 -28.19 -25.24 2.66
C THR A 215 -27.94 -24.00 3.49
N ILE A 216 -28.91 -23.66 4.34
CA ILE A 216 -29.03 -22.34 4.96
C ILE A 216 -28.01 -22.21 6.09
N THR A 217 -27.03 -21.32 5.93
CA THR A 217 -26.34 -20.65 7.04
C THR A 217 -25.93 -19.25 6.58
N PRO A 218 -26.39 -18.16 7.24
CA PRO A 218 -26.25 -16.82 6.70
C PRO A 218 -24.83 -16.27 6.89
N SER A 219 -24.10 -16.03 5.80
CA SER A 219 -22.93 -15.14 5.78
C SER A 219 -22.97 -14.20 4.58
N LYS A 220 -22.51 -12.96 4.80
CA LYS A 220 -22.64 -11.78 3.93
C LYS A 220 -22.28 -12.03 2.45
N GLY A 221 -23.26 -11.82 1.57
CA GLY A 221 -23.10 -11.78 0.11
C GLY A 221 -24.09 -12.68 -0.62
N SER A 222 -25.37 -12.30 -0.65
CA SER A 222 -26.44 -13.13 -1.21
C SER A 222 -26.86 -12.63 -2.60
N CYS A 223 -26.90 -13.53 -3.58
CA CYS A 223 -27.68 -13.34 -4.81
C CYS A 223 -29.06 -13.96 -4.57
N SER A 224 -30.11 -13.15 -4.63
CA SER A 224 -31.49 -13.65 -4.65
C SER A 224 -31.78 -14.35 -5.99
N SER A 225 -32.81 -15.18 -6.09
CA SER A 225 -33.31 -15.72 -7.36
C SER A 225 -34.79 -15.36 -7.49
N PRO A 226 -35.33 -15.08 -8.70
CA PRO A 226 -36.75 -14.78 -8.89
C PRO A 226 -37.69 -15.92 -8.49
N THR A 227 -37.17 -17.14 -8.26
CA THR A 227 -37.93 -18.27 -7.69
C THR A 227 -37.90 -18.35 -6.16
N GLY A 228 -37.38 -17.34 -5.47
CA GLY A 228 -37.29 -17.31 -4.00
C GLY A 228 -36.17 -18.19 -3.41
N LYS A 229 -35.32 -18.80 -4.24
CA LYS A 229 -34.13 -19.54 -3.77
C LYS A 229 -32.92 -18.62 -3.67
N LEU A 230 -32.47 -18.35 -2.45
CA LEU A 230 -31.17 -17.72 -2.19
C LEU A 230 -30.05 -18.68 -2.63
N VAL A 231 -29.18 -18.23 -3.53
CA VAL A 231 -27.98 -18.98 -3.93
C VAL A 231 -26.82 -18.49 -3.07
N TYR A 232 -26.26 -19.40 -2.27
CA TYR A 232 -25.11 -19.11 -1.41
C TYR A 232 -23.83 -19.66 -2.05
N LEU A 233 -22.78 -18.84 -2.10
CA LEU A 233 -21.46 -19.24 -2.57
C LEU A 233 -20.64 -19.74 -1.38
N LYS A 234 -20.31 -21.04 -1.36
CA LYS A 234 -19.32 -21.59 -0.44
C LYS A 234 -17.95 -21.53 -1.10
N VAL A 235 -17.17 -20.50 -0.80
CA VAL A 235 -15.74 -20.46 -1.16
C VAL A 235 -15.02 -21.43 -0.22
N ARG A 236 -14.48 -22.54 -0.74
CA ARG A 236 -13.57 -23.38 0.05
C ARG A 236 -12.24 -22.63 0.14
N SER A 237 -11.84 -22.22 1.34
CA SER A 237 -10.45 -21.90 1.62
C SER A 237 -9.68 -23.22 1.66
N GLU A 238 -8.70 -23.39 0.77
CA GLU A 238 -7.66 -24.41 0.92
C GLU A 238 -6.68 -24.01 2.04
#